data_AF-A0AAF0PFW8-F1
#
_entry.id   AF-A0AAF0PFW8-F1
#
_cell.length_a   1.000
_cell.length_b   1.000
_cell.length_c   1.000
_cell.angle_alpha   90.00
_cell.angle_beta   90.00
_cell.angle_gamma   90.00
#
_symmetry.space_group_name_H-M   'P 1'
#
loop_
_entity.id
_entity.type
_entity.pdbx_description
1 polymer ?
#
loop_
_entity_poly.entity_id
_entity_poly.type
_entity_poly.pdbx_seq_one_letter_code
_entity_poly.pdbx_strand_id
1 'polypeptide(L)' 'MSMVEIDTENNKIRDKRTFTASGTSTILSFPPELLDTLELDKGDEVEIEGDWASREITIRPVEDEE' A
#
# COMPACT_ATOMS: atom_id res chain seq x y z
N MET A 1 -12.46 12.42 3.37
CA MET A 1 -11.66 11.92 4.50
C MET A 1 -11.47 10.44 4.26
N SER A 2 -10.26 10.03 3.86
CA SER A 2 -9.92 8.60 3.77
C SER A 2 -9.64 8.11 5.18
N MET A 3 -10.33 7.04 5.61
CA MET A 3 -10.14 6.43 6.92
C MET A 3 -9.10 5.32 6.75
N VAL A 4 -7.96 5.50 7.43
CA VAL A 4 -6.88 4.51 7.48
C VAL A 4 -7.07 3.70 8.75
N GLU A 5 -7.22 2.39 8.62
CA GLU A 5 -7.27 1.42 9.71
C GLU A 5 -5.92 0.72 9.78
N ILE A 6 -5.20 0.88 10.89
CA ILE A 6 -3.88 0.26 11.10
C ILE A 6 -4.05 -0.91 12.06
N ASP A 7 -3.89 -2.13 11.56
CA ASP A 7 -3.87 -3.37 12.32
C ASP A 7 -2.41 -3.72 12.63
N THR A 8 -1.96 -3.30 13.81
CA THR A 8 -0.58 -3.49 14.29
C THR A 8 -0.30 -4.93 14.72
N GLU A 9 -1.33 -5.75 14.95
CA GLU A 9 -1.17 -7.17 15.31
C GLU A 9 -0.79 -8.03 14.10
N ASN A 10 -1.26 -7.67 12.91
CA ASN A 10 -0.99 -8.40 11.67
C ASN A 10 -0.08 -7.65 10.69
N ASN A 11 0.52 -6.52 11.09
CA ASN A 11 1.24 -5.59 10.20
C ASN A 11 0.45 -5.25 8.94
N LYS A 12 -0.86 -4.96 9.11
CA LYS A 12 -1.77 -4.69 8.00
C LYS A 12 -2.29 -3.26 8.10
N ILE A 13 -2.06 -2.48 7.05
CA ILE A 13 -2.68 -1.18 6.90
C ILE A 13 -3.80 -1.31 5.88
N ARG A 14 -5.04 -1.06 6.32
CA ARG A 14 -6.22 -0.97 5.46
C ARG A 14 -6.55 0.49 5.22
N ASP A 15 -6.63 0.87 3.96
CA ASP A 15 -6.95 2.23 3.59
C ASP A 15 -7.92 2.28 2.42
N LYS A 16 -8.96 3.11 2.57
CA LYS A 16 -9.95 3.32 1.52
C LYS A 16 -9.65 4.62 0.79
N ARG A 17 -8.99 4.51 -0.37
CA ARG A 17 -8.65 5.66 -1.23
C ARG A 17 -9.32 5.60 -2.59
N THR A 18 -9.59 6.77 -3.14
CA THR A 18 -9.98 6.94 -4.54
C THR A 18 -8.72 6.90 -5.39
N PHE A 19 -8.66 5.95 -6.33
CA PHE A 19 -7.60 5.87 -7.32
C PHE A 19 -7.59 7.13 -8.18
N THR A 20 -6.42 7.77 -8.29
CA THR A 20 -6.27 8.92 -9.19
C THR A 20 -5.55 8.45 -10.44
N ALA A 21 -6.18 8.59 -11.59
CA ALA A 21 -5.57 8.30 -12.87
C ALA A 21 -4.70 9.47 -13.33
N SER A 22 -3.48 9.19 -13.77
CA SER A 22 -2.59 10.15 -14.43
C SER A 22 -2.17 9.58 -15.78
N GLY A 23 -2.77 10.08 -16.86
CA GLY A 23 -2.58 9.54 -18.20
C GLY A 23 -3.08 8.10 -18.32
N THR A 24 -2.19 7.16 -18.68
CA THR A 24 -2.47 5.72 -18.77
C THR A 24 -2.15 4.95 -17.49
N SER A 25 -1.68 5.63 -16.44
CA SER A 25 -1.24 5.01 -15.20
C SER A 25 -2.18 5.35 -14.05
N THR A 26 -2.33 4.42 -13.11
CA THR A 26 -3.04 4.66 -11.85
C THR A 26 -2.02 4.99 -10.77
N ILE A 27 -2.18 6.12 -10.10
CA ILE A 27 -1.29 6.54 -9.01
C ILE A 27 -1.98 6.25 -7.68
N LEU A 28 -1.26 5.53 -6.81
CA LEU A 28 -1.58 5.34 -5.41
C LEU A 28 -0.64 6.21 -4.58
N SER A 29 -1.20 7.18 -3.86
CA SER A 29 -0.44 8.02 -2.95
C SER A 29 -0.63 7.54 -1.53
N PHE A 30 0.46 7.35 -0.78
CA PHE A 30 0.47 6.98 0.63
C PHE A 30 0.99 8.16 1.48
N PRO A 31 0.49 8.35 2.71
CA PRO A 31 1.09 9.28 3.67
C PRO A 31 2.48 8.77 4.05
N PRO A 32 3.41 9.67 4.38
CA PRO A 32 4.76 9.28 4.79
C PRO A 32 4.75 8.36 6.02
N GLU A 33 3.83 8.58 6.97
CA GLU A 33 3.71 7.78 8.19
C GLU A 33 3.46 6.27 7.92
N LEU A 34 2.84 5.93 6.78
CA LEU A 34 2.65 4.52 6.39
C LEU A 34 3.92 3.89 5.80
N LEU A 35 4.77 4.70 5.16
CA LEU A 35 6.06 4.23 4.65
C LEU A 35 7.00 3.90 5.81
N ASP A 36 7.07 4.77 6.82
CA ASP A 36 7.81 4.50 8.06
C ASP A 36 7.33 3.22 8.76
N THR A 37 6.02 2.96 8.76
CA THR A 37 5.44 1.75 9.39
C THR A 37 5.76 0.47 8.61
N LEU A 38 5.88 0.57 7.28
CA LEU A 38 6.21 -0.55 6.40
C LEU A 38 7.72 -0.68 6.15
N GLU A 39 8.53 0.16 6.80
CA GLU A 39 9.99 0.24 6.61
C GLU A 39 10.38 0.39 5.13
N LEU A 40 9.58 1.15 4.37
CA LEU A 40 9.76 1.37 2.94
C LEU A 40 10.43 2.73 2.67
N ASP A 41 11.50 2.71 1.90
CA ASP A 41 12.18 3.89 1.39
C ASP A 41 11.78 4.22 -0.05
N LYS A 42 12.09 5.46 -0.46
CA LYS A 42 11.84 5.89 -1.83
C LYS A 42 12.77 5.15 -2.79
N GLY A 43 12.19 4.28 -3.61
CA GLY A 43 12.91 3.52 -4.62
C GLY A 43 12.80 2.02 -4.41
N ASP A 44 12.28 1.60 -3.26
CA ASP A 44 12.08 0.20 -2.93
C ASP A 44 11.04 -0.45 -3.83
N GLU A 45 11.29 -1.72 -4.15
CA GLU A 45 10.35 -2.55 -4.86
C GLU A 45 9.30 -3.09 -3.89
N VAL A 46 8.04 -3.11 -4.35
CA VAL A 46 6.91 -3.60 -3.57
C VAL A 46 6.11 -4.57 -4.41
N GLU A 47 5.62 -5.63 -3.77
CA GLU A 47 4.65 -6.53 -4.36
C GLU A 47 3.24 -5.97 -4.14
N ILE A 48 2.42 -5.97 -5.20
CA ILE A 48 1.03 -5.53 -5.16
C ILE A 48 0.13 -6.71 -5.54
N GLU A 49 -0.68 -7.18 -4.59
CA GLU A 49 -1.65 -8.25 -4.78
C GLU A 49 -3.08 -7.68 -4.73
N GLY A 50 -3.87 -7.94 -5.77
CA GLY A 50 -5.27 -7.51 -5.84
C GLY A 50 -6.24 -8.68 -5.69
N ASP A 51 -7.10 -8.63 -4.67
CA ASP A 51 -8.24 -9.54 -4.55
C ASP A 51 -9.50 -8.88 -5.13
N TRP A 52 -9.98 -9.39 -6.25
CA TRP A 52 -11.13 -8.83 -6.96
C TRP A 52 -12.48 -9.19 -6.31
N ALA A 53 -12.53 -10.25 -5.49
CA ALA A 53 -13.75 -10.68 -4.83
C ALA A 53 -14.06 -9.79 -3.62
N SER A 54 -13.05 -9.45 -2.81
CA SER A 54 -13.13 -8.54 -1.69
C SER A 54 -12.89 -7.08 -2.08
N ARG A 55 -12.38 -6.82 -3.29
CA ARG A 55 -12.02 -5.49 -3.81
C ARG A 55 -10.94 -4.83 -2.95
N GLU A 56 -10.01 -5.64 -2.46
CA GLU A 56 -8.89 -5.22 -1.63
C GLU A 56 -7.58 -5.28 -2.42
N ILE A 57 -6.66 -4.39 -2.11
CA ILE A 57 -5.29 -4.42 -2.61
C ILE A 57 -4.39 -4.53 -1.39
N THR A 58 -3.49 -5.51 -1.40
CA THR A 58 -2.43 -5.69 -0.41
C THR A 58 -1.10 -5.29 -1.02
N ILE A 59 -0.32 -4.50 -0.29
CA ILE A 59 1.02 -4.07 -0.68
C ILE A 59 1.99 -4.60 0.37
N ARG A 60 3.08 -5.21 -0.08
CA ARG A 60 4.12 -5.77 0.78
C ARG A 60 5.50 -5.32 0.26
N PRO A 61 6.46 -5.01 1.14
CA PRO A 61 7.86 -4.87 0.72
C PRO A 61 8.31 -6.18 0.07
N VAL A 62 9.12 -6.09 -1.00
CA VAL A 62 9.83 -7.26 -1.50
C VAL A 62 11.03 -7.48 -0.58
N GLU A 63 11.06 -8.61 0.13
CA GLU A 63 12.26 -9.00 0.88
C GLU A 63 13.31 -9.45 -0.14
N ASP A 64 14.40 -8.70 -0.27
CA ASP A 64 15.60 -9.19 -0.95
C ASP A 64 16.17 -10.37 -0.13
N GLU A 65 15.99 -11.60 -0.62
CA GLU A 65 16.74 -12.76 -0.13
C GLU A 65 18.23 -12.57 -0.47
N GLU A 66 19.02 -12.06 0.48
CA GLU A 66 20.50 -12.08 0.43
C GLU A 66 21.08 -13.50 0.53
#